data_AF-A0A150TKN5-F1
#
_entry.id   AF-A0A150TKN5-F1
#
_cell.length_a   1.000
_cell.length_b   1.000
_cell.length_c   1.000
_cell.angle_alpha   90.00
_cell.angle_beta   90.00
_cell.angle_gamma   90.00
#
_symmetry.space_group_name_H-M   'P 1'
#
loop_
_entity.id
_entity.type
_entity.pdbx_description
1 polymer ?
#
loop_
_entity_poly.entity_id
_entity_poly.type
_entity_poly.pdbx_seq_one_letter_code
_entity_poly.pdbx_strand_id
1 'polypeptide(L)'
;MVAVRIVDIKGLYLPGFPDSSAPPGTTRAAGYSPGYTSLDNQGRVYINRDLDGRWARNTQLIEITAEVTSPDGELPEGARIRWSARDPDDPFNERPEVHPDWAPTFDENDYDAAGAYVAPAEDDNEGTPDRSPSWEEVDGYPLFDATEASASSAIVGMRSTIRRHMTDIAGDNLIVRAELEAEGLAEAAADETGIMTMWRRIDVEYIRMESAPPLPLDQVPSHFAPVFAQLDFSEERVIQDRQHLAPDASTLGEHAPRFVSEAFSHAGDPGWFCLIAALEPHPVPQIQGAPLFTGVVTIRDGGEGERRREYVEIPGHHPEAGHVTFRWNGEQIGFSVAIATVLSDPPRTQLWLDPHDIQSQFTAGDGSLAHAYRDRLFFFPRARRRGAAWEPPGYGIPARVEAVVRGAGAAYAAGMSPTIDVGTARYFAGRTVLFTHHRAWWDAAREQPRPGYEQATLHTIVHELTHAFGMPHKCGYFDYRTPRRRTCCMNYRSHWMIDADQQLIPGTAGLVGADLCGRHAKETRRVRLESNKGLRWR
;
A
#
# COMPACT_ATOMS: atom_id res chain seq x y z
N MET A 1 35.17 -37.04 -2.02
CA MET A 1 33.72 -36.88 -1.81
C MET A 1 33.20 -36.02 -2.92
N VAL A 2 32.11 -36.42 -3.59
CA VAL A 2 31.45 -35.56 -4.57
C VAL A 2 30.69 -34.48 -3.80
N ALA A 3 30.72 -33.24 -4.28
CA ALA A 3 30.03 -32.12 -3.68
C ALA A 3 29.18 -31.40 -4.73
N VAL A 4 28.02 -30.90 -4.32
CA VAL A 4 27.20 -29.95 -5.09
C VAL A 4 27.26 -28.62 -4.37
N ARG A 5 27.34 -27.53 -5.12
CA ARG A 5 27.29 -26.18 -4.58
C ARG A 5 26.48 -25.28 -5.51
N ILE A 6 25.51 -24.55 -4.98
CA ILE A 6 24.86 -23.46 -5.70
C ILE A 6 25.83 -22.29 -5.74
N VAL A 7 26.20 -21.86 -6.94
CA VAL A 7 27.25 -20.85 -7.15
C VAL A 7 26.74 -19.54 -7.72
N ASP A 8 25.49 -19.50 -8.15
CA ASP A 8 24.84 -18.29 -8.61
C ASP A 8 23.32 -18.44 -8.63
N ILE A 9 22.62 -17.36 -8.31
CA ILE A 9 21.16 -17.26 -8.41
C ILE A 9 20.83 -15.89 -9.03
N LYS A 10 20.68 -15.84 -10.35
CA LYS A 10 20.23 -14.60 -11.01
C LYS A 10 18.77 -14.37 -10.66
N GLY A 11 18.42 -13.10 -10.45
CA GLY A 11 17.09 -12.71 -9.95
C GLY A 11 16.97 -12.69 -8.42
N LEU A 12 17.99 -13.17 -7.69
CA LEU A 12 18.08 -13.03 -6.22
C LEU A 12 18.94 -11.81 -5.85
N TYR A 13 18.41 -10.96 -4.98
CA TYR A 13 19.02 -9.70 -4.57
C TYR A 13 19.35 -9.73 -3.08
N LEU A 14 20.61 -9.44 -2.74
CA LEU A 14 21.13 -9.34 -1.38
C LEU A 14 20.71 -8.00 -0.75
N PRO A 15 19.99 -7.97 0.39
CA PRO A 15 19.74 -6.75 1.12
C PRO A 15 21.01 -6.12 1.72
N GLY A 16 20.98 -4.83 2.00
CA GLY A 16 22.14 -4.04 2.39
C GLY A 16 23.20 -3.92 1.30
N PHE A 17 22.88 -4.22 0.03
CA PHE A 17 23.86 -4.16 -1.06
C PHE A 17 24.50 -2.76 -1.14
N PRO A 18 25.84 -2.65 -1.14
CA PRO A 18 26.51 -1.36 -1.21
C PRO A 18 26.26 -0.72 -2.57
N ASP A 19 25.33 0.22 -2.64
CA ASP A 19 25.15 1.06 -3.82
C ASP A 19 25.82 2.41 -3.59
N SER A 20 27.10 2.52 -3.96
CA SER A 20 27.85 3.78 -3.91
C SER A 20 27.37 4.82 -4.94
N SER A 21 26.49 4.43 -5.85
CA SER A 21 25.81 5.33 -6.80
C SER A 21 24.45 5.81 -6.30
N ALA A 22 23.94 5.25 -5.20
CA ALA A 22 22.70 5.69 -4.58
C ALA A 22 22.92 7.01 -3.82
N PRO A 23 22.07 8.04 -4.03
CA PRO A 23 22.13 9.26 -3.23
C PRO A 23 22.04 8.97 -1.72
N PRO A 24 22.69 9.78 -0.86
CA PRO A 24 22.54 9.66 0.60
C PRO A 24 21.06 9.68 1.01
N GLY A 25 20.62 8.64 1.73
CA GLY A 25 19.21 8.49 2.14
C GLY A 25 18.30 7.76 1.14
N THR A 26 18.83 7.26 0.02
CA THR A 26 18.08 6.37 -0.90
C THR A 26 18.48 4.92 -0.68
N THR A 27 17.50 4.05 -0.53
CA THR A 27 17.72 2.61 -0.35
C THR A 27 17.53 1.90 -1.68
N ARG A 28 18.52 1.95 -2.59
CA ARG A 28 18.75 0.80 -3.49
C ARG A 28 19.37 -0.35 -2.69
N ALA A 29 18.71 -0.68 -1.59
CA ALA A 29 19.26 -1.46 -0.50
C ALA A 29 19.28 -2.95 -0.83
N ALA A 30 18.95 -3.37 -2.05
CA ALA A 30 19.29 -4.70 -2.50
C ALA A 30 19.76 -4.72 -3.96
N GLY A 31 20.76 -5.55 -4.20
CA GLY A 31 21.47 -5.66 -5.46
C GLY A 31 21.82 -7.12 -5.73
N TYR A 32 21.91 -7.46 -7.01
CA TYR A 32 22.39 -8.77 -7.42
C TYR A 32 23.88 -8.88 -7.09
N SER A 33 24.24 -9.96 -6.39
CA SER A 33 25.61 -10.27 -6.00
C SER A 33 25.91 -11.70 -6.46
N PRO A 34 26.77 -11.90 -7.48
CA PRO A 34 27.13 -13.24 -7.95
C PRO A 34 27.57 -14.14 -6.80
N GLY A 35 27.01 -15.35 -6.73
CA GLY A 35 27.28 -16.33 -5.66
C GLY A 35 26.63 -16.05 -4.31
N TYR A 36 25.78 -15.04 -4.19
CA TYR A 36 24.92 -14.89 -3.02
C TYR A 36 23.84 -15.99 -3.00
N THR A 37 23.72 -16.63 -1.84
CA THR A 37 22.60 -17.49 -1.45
C THR A 37 21.95 -16.90 -0.21
N SER A 38 20.64 -17.03 -0.09
CA SER A 38 19.83 -16.48 1.00
C SER A 38 19.89 -17.32 2.28
N LEU A 39 21.08 -17.77 2.68
CA LEU A 39 21.28 -18.50 3.95
C LEU A 39 21.04 -17.61 5.18
N ASP A 40 21.01 -16.30 5.00
CA ASP A 40 20.58 -15.30 5.99
C ASP A 40 19.06 -15.11 6.04
N ASN A 41 18.31 -15.77 5.15
CA ASN A 41 16.87 -15.69 4.99
C ASN A 41 16.36 -14.28 4.69
N GLN A 42 17.15 -13.45 4.00
CA GLN A 42 16.75 -12.07 3.65
C GLN A 42 16.69 -11.80 2.14
N GLY A 43 17.15 -12.73 1.33
CA GLY A 43 17.23 -12.62 -0.11
C GLY A 43 15.88 -12.28 -0.75
N ARG A 44 15.92 -11.31 -1.66
CA ARG A 44 14.72 -10.76 -2.32
C ARG A 44 14.67 -11.22 -3.77
N VAL A 45 13.53 -11.76 -4.18
CA VAL A 45 13.23 -11.97 -5.60
C VAL A 45 12.16 -10.98 -6.02
N TYR A 46 12.45 -10.15 -7.02
CA TYR A 46 11.50 -9.11 -7.42
C TYR A 46 10.53 -9.61 -8.48
N ILE A 47 9.25 -9.71 -8.11
CA ILE A 47 8.20 -10.26 -8.98
C ILE A 47 7.83 -9.36 -10.17
N ASN A 48 8.32 -8.13 -10.16
CA ASN A 48 8.10 -7.13 -11.20
C ASN A 48 9.40 -6.77 -11.95
N ARG A 49 10.35 -7.71 -11.97
CA ARG A 49 11.63 -7.59 -12.65
C ARG A 49 11.92 -8.86 -13.45
N ASP A 50 12.60 -8.71 -14.59
CA ASP A 50 13.21 -9.83 -15.29
C ASP A 50 14.60 -10.15 -14.70
N LEU A 51 15.27 -11.17 -15.25
CA LEU A 51 16.62 -11.59 -14.83
C LEU A 51 17.69 -10.51 -15.04
N ASP A 52 17.46 -9.54 -15.94
CA ASP A 52 18.35 -8.40 -16.18
C ASP A 52 18.03 -7.23 -15.23
N GLY A 53 17.03 -7.38 -14.35
CA GLY A 53 16.59 -6.32 -13.44
C GLY A 53 15.79 -5.21 -14.13
N ARG A 54 15.24 -5.45 -15.32
CA ARG A 54 14.33 -4.51 -16.01
C ARG A 54 12.89 -4.78 -15.60
N TRP A 55 12.06 -3.75 -15.65
CA TRP A 55 10.61 -3.91 -15.49
C TRP A 55 10.04 -4.77 -16.60
N ALA A 56 9.40 -5.87 -16.23
CA ALA A 56 8.64 -6.68 -17.14
C ALA A 56 7.46 -7.31 -16.40
N ARG A 57 6.37 -7.51 -17.14
CA ARG A 57 5.19 -8.19 -16.67
C ARG A 57 5.38 -9.70 -16.84
N ASN A 58 4.92 -10.47 -15.85
CA ASN A 58 4.92 -11.94 -15.91
C ASN A 58 6.34 -12.53 -16.10
N THR A 59 7.31 -11.97 -15.40
CA THR A 59 8.73 -12.38 -15.47
C THR A 59 9.31 -12.70 -14.11
N GLN A 60 8.48 -12.99 -13.11
CA GLN A 60 8.92 -13.43 -11.80
C GLN A 60 9.67 -14.77 -11.92
N LEU A 61 10.99 -14.69 -12.03
CA LEU A 61 11.86 -15.76 -12.50
C LEU A 61 13.22 -15.66 -11.81
N ILE A 62 13.79 -16.81 -11.42
CA ILE A 62 15.19 -16.94 -11.04
C ILE A 62 15.90 -17.96 -11.94
N GLU A 63 17.20 -17.80 -12.12
CA GLU A 63 18.07 -18.76 -12.80
C GLU A 63 19.15 -19.22 -11.81
N ILE A 64 19.17 -20.51 -11.49
CA ILE A 64 20.04 -21.09 -10.47
C ILE A 64 21.10 -21.93 -11.17
N THR A 65 22.37 -21.68 -10.81
CA THR A 65 23.51 -22.45 -11.30
C THR A 65 24.13 -23.24 -10.16
N ALA A 66 24.29 -24.55 -10.35
CA ALA A 66 25.03 -25.42 -9.45
C ALA A 66 26.33 -25.93 -10.09
N GLU A 67 27.38 -26.03 -9.29
CA GLU A 67 28.64 -26.69 -9.62
C GLU A 67 28.72 -28.04 -8.90
N VAL A 68 29.23 -29.04 -9.61
CA VAL A 68 29.52 -30.37 -9.08
C VAL A 68 31.02 -30.55 -9.03
N THR A 69 31.56 -30.89 -7.86
CA THR A 69 32.98 -31.21 -7.71
C THR A 69 33.13 -32.71 -7.47
N SER A 70 33.88 -33.39 -8.35
CA SER A 70 34.22 -34.82 -8.21
C SER A 70 35.72 -34.97 -8.00
N PRO A 71 36.20 -35.78 -7.03
CA PRO A 71 37.63 -36.01 -6.81
C PRO A 71 38.35 -36.60 -8.03
N ASP A 72 37.65 -37.45 -8.78
CA ASP A 72 38.18 -38.16 -9.94
C ASP A 72 38.03 -37.36 -11.24
N GLY A 73 37.41 -36.17 -11.16
CA GLY A 73 37.18 -35.30 -12.32
C GLY A 73 36.12 -35.80 -13.30
N GLU A 74 35.49 -36.95 -13.02
CA GLU A 74 34.41 -37.54 -13.82
C GLU A 74 33.20 -37.84 -12.92
N LEU A 75 32.00 -37.85 -13.53
CA LEU A 75 30.75 -38.23 -12.89
C LEU A 75 30.25 -39.56 -13.49
N PRO A 76 29.47 -40.36 -12.75
CA PRO A 76 28.85 -41.55 -13.30
C PRO A 76 27.99 -41.24 -14.54
N GLU A 77 27.88 -42.22 -15.44
CA GLU A 77 27.00 -42.10 -16.61
C GLU A 77 25.55 -41.84 -16.16
N GLY A 78 24.89 -40.89 -16.83
CA GLY A 78 23.52 -40.48 -16.48
C GLY A 78 23.40 -39.57 -15.26
N ALA A 79 24.51 -39.14 -14.65
CA ALA A 79 24.48 -38.18 -13.55
C ALA A 79 23.77 -36.87 -13.97
N ARG A 80 22.88 -36.39 -13.08
CA ARG A 80 22.06 -35.20 -13.29
C ARG A 80 21.87 -34.43 -11.98
N ILE A 81 21.46 -33.17 -12.09
CA ILE A 81 21.00 -32.43 -10.91
C ILE A 81 19.48 -32.54 -10.85
N ARG A 82 18.99 -33.09 -9.73
CA ARG A 82 17.60 -33.00 -9.31
C ARG A 82 17.43 -31.70 -8.53
N TRP A 83 16.56 -30.85 -9.03
CA TRP A 83 16.11 -29.64 -8.38
C TRP A 83 14.80 -29.94 -7.67
N SER A 84 14.68 -29.54 -6.41
CA SER A 84 13.41 -29.53 -5.70
C SER A 84 13.16 -28.16 -5.09
N ALA A 85 11.90 -27.81 -4.94
CA ALA A 85 11.48 -26.59 -4.29
C ALA A 85 10.50 -26.92 -3.16
N ARG A 86 10.65 -26.23 -2.04
CA ARG A 86 9.69 -26.26 -0.93
C ARG A 86 9.38 -24.84 -0.49
N ASP A 87 8.20 -24.69 0.05
CA ASP A 87 7.66 -23.45 0.56
C ASP A 87 7.73 -23.45 2.09
N PRO A 88 8.70 -22.72 2.69
CA PRO A 88 8.72 -22.52 4.12
C PRO A 88 7.67 -21.48 4.53
N ASP A 89 7.15 -21.64 5.74
CA ASP A 89 6.28 -20.69 6.44
C ASP A 89 6.71 -19.19 6.30
N ASP A 90 5.73 -18.26 6.26
CA ASP A 90 5.97 -16.81 6.34
C ASP A 90 6.05 -16.34 7.81
N PRO A 91 7.26 -16.13 8.38
CA PRO A 91 7.40 -15.80 9.80
C PRO A 91 7.01 -14.35 10.12
N PHE A 92 6.35 -13.63 9.20
CA PHE A 92 6.05 -12.21 9.38
C PHE A 92 5.08 -11.97 10.53
N ASN A 93 4.02 -12.76 10.62
CA ASN A 93 3.02 -12.72 11.70
C ASN A 93 3.65 -12.93 13.10
N GLU A 94 4.75 -13.68 13.19
CA GLU A 94 5.49 -13.97 14.41
C GLU A 94 6.48 -12.86 14.85
N ARG A 95 6.64 -11.81 14.03
CA ARG A 95 7.61 -10.74 14.34
C ARG A 95 7.21 -9.97 15.61
N PRO A 96 8.18 -9.56 16.46
CA PRO A 96 7.90 -8.87 17.71
C PRO A 96 7.09 -7.58 17.58
N GLU A 97 7.18 -6.90 16.43
CA GLU A 97 6.43 -5.69 16.15
C GLU A 97 4.98 -5.92 15.70
N VAL A 98 4.61 -7.14 15.30
CA VAL A 98 3.24 -7.46 14.90
C VAL A 98 2.40 -7.70 16.14
N HIS A 99 1.32 -6.94 16.28
CA HIS A 99 0.42 -7.14 17.42
C HIS A 99 -0.40 -8.44 17.22
N PRO A 100 -0.62 -9.23 18.28
CA PRO A 100 -1.38 -10.49 18.20
C PRO A 100 -2.76 -10.36 17.53
N ASP A 101 -3.50 -9.26 17.78
CA ASP A 101 -4.79 -8.98 17.12
C ASP A 101 -4.74 -8.98 15.57
N TRP A 102 -3.56 -8.75 14.98
CA TRP A 102 -3.36 -8.72 13.53
C TRP A 102 -2.58 -9.92 12.98
N ALA A 103 -1.90 -10.68 13.83
CA ALA A 103 -1.09 -11.81 13.39
C ALA A 103 -1.91 -12.84 12.55
N PRO A 104 -3.15 -13.21 12.93
CA PRO A 104 -4.00 -14.08 12.09
C PRO A 104 -4.41 -13.49 10.73
N THR A 105 -4.28 -12.18 10.54
CA THR A 105 -4.56 -11.55 9.23
C THR A 105 -3.36 -11.65 8.29
N PHE A 106 -2.15 -11.74 8.83
CA PHE A 106 -0.94 -11.88 8.04
C PHE A 106 -0.75 -13.30 7.57
N ASP A 107 -0.99 -14.26 8.45
CA ASP A 107 -0.96 -15.68 8.17
C ASP A 107 -2.14 -16.34 8.89
N GLU A 108 -3.08 -16.88 8.12
CA GLU A 108 -4.27 -17.53 8.68
C GLU A 108 -4.06 -19.03 8.90
N ASN A 109 -3.06 -19.64 8.26
CA ASN A 109 -2.79 -21.08 8.29
C ASN A 109 -2.16 -21.50 9.62
N ASP A 110 -1.48 -20.56 10.28
CA ASP A 110 -0.92 -20.69 11.63
C ASP A 110 -1.97 -20.80 12.74
N TYR A 111 -3.24 -20.54 12.44
CA TYR A 111 -4.31 -20.42 13.42
C TYR A 111 -5.45 -21.40 13.15
N ASP A 112 -6.08 -21.88 14.22
CA ASP A 112 -7.29 -22.69 14.10
C ASP A 112 -8.54 -21.84 13.80
N ALA A 113 -9.67 -22.50 13.56
CA ALA A 113 -10.94 -21.83 13.30
C ALA A 113 -11.46 -20.98 14.48
N ALA A 114 -10.90 -21.14 15.68
CA ALA A 114 -11.19 -20.31 16.85
C ALA A 114 -10.23 -19.11 16.99
N GLY A 115 -9.25 -18.99 16.08
CA GLY A 115 -8.22 -17.95 16.08
C GLY A 115 -7.08 -18.20 17.06
N ALA A 116 -6.92 -19.43 17.56
CA ALA A 116 -5.80 -19.80 18.41
C ALA A 116 -4.60 -20.23 17.56
N TYR A 117 -3.41 -19.73 17.90
CA TYR A 117 -2.16 -20.13 17.24
C TYR A 117 -1.91 -21.63 17.46
N VAL A 118 -1.60 -22.36 16.39
CA VAL A 118 -1.35 -23.79 16.38
C VAL A 118 0.15 -24.07 16.23
N ALA A 119 0.71 -23.73 15.08
CA ALA A 119 2.11 -23.89 14.70
C ALA A 119 2.35 -23.24 13.32
N PRO A 120 3.61 -22.92 12.98
CA PRO A 120 3.99 -22.49 11.63
C PRO A 120 3.51 -23.50 10.56
N ALA A 121 2.96 -23.01 9.46
CA ALA A 121 2.44 -23.82 8.37
C ALA A 121 3.35 -23.75 7.13
N GLU A 122 3.84 -24.90 6.67
CA GLU A 122 4.55 -25.00 5.38
C GLU A 122 3.55 -25.15 4.22
N ASP A 123 4.02 -24.93 2.98
CA ASP A 123 3.23 -25.07 1.75
C ASP A 123 1.96 -24.19 1.71
N ASP A 124 2.09 -22.94 2.15
CA ASP A 124 0.99 -22.03 2.44
C ASP A 124 1.01 -20.73 1.62
N ASN A 125 1.99 -20.58 0.71
CA ASN A 125 2.07 -19.50 -0.27
C ASN A 125 0.73 -19.30 -1.00
N GLU A 126 0.33 -18.04 -1.12
CA GLU A 126 -0.95 -17.69 -1.72
C GLU A 126 -0.85 -17.42 -3.22
N GLY A 127 0.36 -17.06 -3.69
CA GLY A 127 0.59 -16.66 -5.06
C GLY A 127 0.69 -17.84 -6.01
N THR A 128 0.62 -17.55 -7.29
CA THR A 128 0.69 -18.56 -8.35
C THR A 128 1.85 -18.27 -9.30
N PRO A 129 2.62 -19.29 -9.73
CA PRO A 129 3.59 -19.09 -10.80
C PRO A 129 2.89 -18.88 -12.14
N ASP A 130 3.54 -18.15 -13.04
CA ASP A 130 3.02 -17.93 -14.40
C ASP A 130 3.06 -19.16 -15.31
N ARG A 131 3.70 -20.25 -14.85
CA ARG A 131 3.82 -21.51 -15.58
C ARG A 131 3.62 -22.71 -14.66
N SER A 132 3.09 -23.78 -15.25
CA SER A 132 2.86 -25.08 -14.62
C SER A 132 3.32 -26.20 -15.58
N PRO A 133 4.32 -27.03 -15.21
CA PRO A 133 5.19 -26.88 -14.04
C PRO A 133 6.03 -25.58 -14.11
N SER A 134 6.40 -25.07 -12.94
CA SER A 134 7.13 -23.79 -12.81
C SER A 134 8.62 -23.85 -13.21
N TRP A 135 9.12 -24.99 -13.69
CA TRP A 135 10.52 -25.15 -14.12
C TRP A 135 10.68 -24.88 -15.61
N GLU A 136 11.77 -24.20 -15.96
CA GLU A 136 12.13 -23.86 -17.34
C GLU A 136 13.57 -24.31 -17.66
N GLU A 137 13.73 -24.88 -18.84
CA GLU A 137 15.02 -25.29 -19.41
C GLU A 137 15.88 -24.06 -19.75
N VAL A 138 17.19 -24.18 -19.51
CA VAL A 138 18.18 -23.18 -19.94
C VAL A 138 18.99 -23.75 -21.08
N ASP A 139 19.25 -22.94 -22.11
CA ASP A 139 20.01 -23.37 -23.28
C ASP A 139 21.36 -23.98 -22.88
N GLY A 140 21.65 -25.17 -23.41
CA GLY A 140 22.81 -25.98 -23.03
C GLY A 140 22.64 -26.87 -21.79
N TYR A 141 21.53 -26.78 -21.05
CA TYR A 141 21.23 -27.60 -19.86
C TYR A 141 19.83 -28.22 -19.97
N PRO A 142 19.65 -29.25 -20.81
CA PRO A 142 18.32 -29.81 -21.07
C PRO A 142 17.65 -30.37 -19.82
N LEU A 143 16.32 -30.24 -19.75
CA LEU A 143 15.50 -30.86 -18.73
C LEU A 143 15.09 -32.28 -19.14
N PHE A 144 15.20 -33.22 -18.21
CA PHE A 144 14.75 -34.60 -18.40
C PHE A 144 13.32 -34.82 -17.92
N ASP A 145 12.96 -34.16 -16.82
CA ASP A 145 11.64 -34.22 -16.20
C ASP A 145 11.35 -32.92 -15.45
N ALA A 146 10.06 -32.60 -15.33
CA ALA A 146 9.57 -31.47 -14.55
C ALA A 146 8.17 -31.79 -13.99
N THR A 147 8.01 -31.48 -12.71
CA THR A 147 6.77 -31.52 -11.92
C THR A 147 6.67 -30.20 -11.17
N GLU A 148 5.59 -29.92 -10.44
CA GLU A 148 5.53 -28.67 -9.67
C GLU A 148 6.65 -28.56 -8.61
N ALA A 149 6.87 -29.66 -7.88
CA ALA A 149 7.81 -29.70 -6.76
C ALA A 149 9.27 -29.95 -7.19
N SER A 150 9.51 -30.52 -8.37
CA SER A 150 10.87 -30.92 -8.78
C SER A 150 11.09 -31.00 -10.28
N ALA A 151 12.34 -30.88 -10.71
CA ALA A 151 12.77 -31.09 -12.08
C ALA A 151 14.19 -31.65 -12.12
N SER A 152 14.56 -32.32 -13.20
CA SER A 152 15.91 -32.88 -13.37
C SER A 152 16.57 -32.34 -14.63
N SER A 153 17.85 -32.01 -14.53
CA SER A 153 18.60 -31.31 -15.58
C SER A 153 19.98 -31.90 -15.83
N ALA A 154 20.48 -31.74 -17.06
CA ALA A 154 21.80 -32.23 -17.44
C ALA A 154 22.94 -31.50 -16.71
N ILE A 155 24.01 -32.25 -16.44
CA ILE A 155 25.29 -31.70 -16.01
C ILE A 155 26.19 -31.56 -17.24
N VAL A 156 26.59 -30.33 -17.55
CA VAL A 156 27.50 -30.01 -18.66
C VAL A 156 28.72 -29.29 -18.10
N GLY A 157 29.91 -29.86 -18.32
CA GLY A 157 31.15 -29.27 -17.81
C GLY A 157 31.16 -29.08 -16.29
N MET A 158 30.66 -30.07 -15.55
CA MET A 158 30.51 -30.02 -14.08
C MET A 158 29.59 -28.93 -13.55
N ARG A 159 28.71 -28.38 -14.41
CA ARG A 159 27.69 -27.41 -14.04
C ARG A 159 26.32 -27.87 -14.45
N SER A 160 25.30 -27.41 -13.74
CA SER A 160 23.91 -27.47 -14.20
C SER A 160 23.24 -26.14 -13.91
N THR A 161 22.35 -25.72 -14.81
CA THR A 161 21.60 -24.47 -14.68
C THR A 161 20.12 -24.73 -14.96
N ILE A 162 19.23 -24.14 -14.16
CA ILE A 162 17.79 -24.23 -14.33
C ILE A 162 17.13 -22.87 -14.10
N ARG A 163 15.95 -22.67 -14.69
CA ARG A 163 15.08 -21.55 -14.40
C ARG A 163 13.85 -22.00 -13.62
N ARG A 164 13.39 -21.16 -12.69
CA ARG A 164 12.12 -21.37 -11.99
C ARG A 164 11.29 -20.09 -11.99
N HIS A 165 10.03 -20.23 -12.37
CA HIS A 165 9.00 -19.20 -12.26
C HIS A 165 8.53 -19.12 -10.81
N MET A 166 8.57 -17.92 -10.23
CA MET A 166 8.16 -17.65 -8.86
C MET A 166 6.67 -17.33 -8.77
N THR A 167 6.13 -17.31 -7.56
CA THR A 167 4.77 -16.83 -7.30
C THR A 167 4.66 -15.31 -7.48
N ASP A 168 3.44 -14.82 -7.65
CA ASP A 168 3.13 -13.42 -7.97
C ASP A 168 2.59 -12.59 -6.80
N ILE A 169 2.69 -13.12 -5.58
CA ILE A 169 2.34 -12.43 -4.34
C ILE A 169 3.62 -12.11 -3.58
N ALA A 170 3.70 -10.88 -3.05
CA ALA A 170 4.87 -10.48 -2.27
C ALA A 170 4.72 -10.96 -0.83
N GLY A 171 5.81 -11.48 -0.27
CA GLY A 171 5.82 -12.18 1.02
C GLY A 171 5.84 -13.69 0.90
N ASP A 172 5.43 -14.24 -0.25
CA ASP A 172 5.62 -15.66 -0.54
C ASP A 172 7.10 -16.03 -0.46
N ASN A 173 7.40 -17.24 0.02
CA ASN A 173 8.75 -17.70 0.29
C ASN A 173 9.09 -19.00 -0.45
N LEU A 174 10.38 -19.22 -0.70
CA LEU A 174 10.84 -20.42 -1.40
C LEU A 174 12.26 -20.82 -1.00
N ILE A 175 12.47 -22.12 -0.83
CA ILE A 175 13.81 -22.75 -0.79
C ILE A 175 13.93 -23.66 -2.02
N VAL A 176 15.01 -23.52 -2.79
CA VAL A 176 15.37 -24.47 -3.84
C VAL A 176 16.59 -25.29 -3.40
N ARG A 177 16.53 -26.59 -3.63
CA ARG A 177 17.60 -27.56 -3.35
C ARG A 177 18.11 -28.14 -4.66
N ALA A 178 19.43 -28.17 -4.80
CA ALA A 178 20.13 -28.85 -5.88
C ALA A 178 20.76 -30.14 -5.33
N GLU A 179 20.38 -31.30 -5.88
CA GLU A 179 20.85 -32.60 -5.41
C GLU A 179 21.42 -33.42 -6.57
N LEU A 180 22.60 -34.00 -6.38
CA LEU A 180 23.20 -34.90 -7.37
C LEU A 180 22.48 -36.24 -7.36
N GLU A 181 21.88 -36.57 -8.49
CA GLU A 181 21.28 -37.88 -8.74
C GLU A 181 22.17 -38.66 -9.68
N ALA A 182 22.77 -39.74 -9.18
CA ALA A 182 23.54 -40.68 -9.97
C ALA A 182 23.49 -42.09 -9.36
N GLU A 183 23.52 -43.12 -10.20
CA GLU A 183 23.54 -44.51 -9.72
C GLU A 183 24.82 -44.80 -8.91
N GLY A 184 24.67 -45.53 -7.79
CA GLY A 184 25.80 -46.00 -6.98
C GLY A 184 26.36 -45.01 -5.96
N LEU A 185 25.82 -43.79 -5.85
CA LEU A 185 26.16 -42.87 -4.76
C LEU A 185 25.36 -43.20 -3.49
N ALA A 186 26.06 -43.48 -2.39
CA ALA A 186 25.45 -43.84 -1.10
C ALA A 186 24.85 -42.63 -0.34
N GLU A 187 25.39 -41.43 -0.57
CA GLU A 187 24.88 -40.16 -0.06
C GLU A 187 24.78 -39.17 -1.22
N ALA A 188 23.60 -38.58 -1.40
CA ALA A 188 23.38 -37.56 -2.41
C ALA A 188 23.97 -36.24 -1.94
N ALA A 189 25.00 -35.76 -2.65
CA ALA A 189 25.55 -34.43 -2.41
C ALA A 189 24.50 -33.39 -2.81
N ALA A 190 24.23 -32.43 -1.92
CA ALA A 190 23.20 -31.41 -2.16
C ALA A 190 23.59 -30.05 -1.57
N ASP A 191 22.94 -28.99 -2.07
CA ASP A 191 23.04 -27.63 -1.55
C ASP A 191 21.69 -26.91 -1.68
N GLU A 192 21.47 -25.85 -0.89
CA GLU A 192 20.19 -25.14 -0.82
C GLU A 192 20.37 -23.61 -0.92
N THR A 193 19.37 -22.93 -1.47
CA THR A 193 19.39 -21.47 -1.64
C THR A 193 19.25 -20.70 -0.33
N GLY A 194 18.78 -21.33 0.74
CA GLY A 194 18.15 -20.63 1.87
C GLY A 194 16.79 -20.00 1.49
N ILE A 195 16.14 -19.29 2.42
CA ILE A 195 14.79 -18.75 2.20
C ILE A 195 14.85 -17.51 1.32
N MET A 196 14.25 -17.56 0.14
CA MET A 196 14.08 -16.41 -0.74
C MET A 196 12.64 -15.90 -0.63
N THR A 197 12.47 -14.60 -0.42
CA THR A 197 11.14 -13.98 -0.31
C THR A 197 10.80 -13.19 -1.56
N MET A 198 9.53 -13.21 -1.96
CA MET A 198 9.01 -12.43 -3.08
C MET A 198 8.79 -10.97 -2.66
N TRP A 199 9.34 -10.04 -3.43
CA TRP A 199 9.26 -8.60 -3.20
C TRP A 199 8.81 -7.86 -4.45
N ARG A 200 8.34 -6.62 -4.28
CA ARG A 200 8.19 -5.65 -5.36
C ARG A 200 9.28 -4.59 -5.26
N ARG A 201 9.83 -4.16 -6.39
CA ARG A 201 10.74 -3.02 -6.46
C ARG A 201 10.10 -1.89 -7.25
N ILE A 202 9.84 -0.76 -6.60
CA ILE A 202 9.14 0.38 -7.19
C ILE A 202 10.11 1.53 -7.36
N ASP A 203 10.25 2.01 -8.59
CA ASP A 203 11.01 3.21 -8.87
C ASP A 203 10.08 4.41 -8.69
N VAL A 204 10.50 5.38 -7.90
CA VAL A 204 9.71 6.55 -7.54
C VAL A 204 10.45 7.81 -7.97
N GLU A 205 9.92 8.50 -8.99
CA GLU A 205 10.46 9.81 -9.35
C GLU A 205 10.11 10.82 -8.26
N TYR A 206 11.13 11.41 -7.64
CA TYR A 206 10.96 12.46 -6.64
C TYR A 206 11.16 13.85 -7.25
N ILE A 207 10.10 14.65 -7.17
CA ILE A 207 10.05 16.00 -7.75
C ILE A 207 9.76 16.99 -6.63
N ARG A 208 10.49 18.10 -6.59
CA ARG A 208 10.29 19.16 -5.59
C ARG A 208 10.17 20.53 -6.24
N MET A 209 9.17 21.31 -5.86
CA MET A 209 9.14 22.74 -6.18
C MET A 209 10.24 23.48 -5.41
N GLU A 210 10.90 24.46 -6.02
CA GLU A 210 12.06 25.16 -5.45
C GLU A 210 11.85 25.62 -3.98
N SER A 211 10.70 26.22 -3.66
CA SER A 211 10.34 26.71 -2.32
C SER A 211 9.66 25.67 -1.43
N ALA A 212 9.43 24.44 -1.92
CA ALA A 212 8.92 23.35 -1.09
C ALA A 212 10.07 22.79 -0.24
N PRO A 213 9.88 22.60 1.07
CA PRO A 213 10.83 21.88 1.92
C PRO A 213 11.02 20.42 1.45
N PRO A 214 12.22 19.85 1.59
CA PRO A 214 12.49 18.47 1.21
C PRO A 214 11.67 17.48 2.05
N LEU A 215 11.31 16.34 1.46
CA LEU A 215 10.58 15.27 2.15
C LEU A 215 11.53 14.28 2.85
N PRO A 216 11.10 13.62 3.94
CA PRO A 216 11.90 12.63 4.68
C PRO A 216 11.90 11.26 3.97
N LEU A 217 12.46 11.19 2.76
CA LEU A 217 12.38 10.00 1.90
C LEU A 217 13.10 8.77 2.46
N ASP A 218 14.11 8.97 3.31
CA ASP A 218 14.87 7.92 3.98
C ASP A 218 14.02 7.11 4.98
N GLN A 219 12.97 7.72 5.53
CA GLN A 219 12.07 7.09 6.51
C GLN A 219 10.94 6.29 5.85
N VAL A 220 10.57 6.64 4.61
CA VAL A 220 9.40 6.05 3.92
C VAL A 220 9.53 4.53 3.69
N PRO A 221 10.67 3.97 3.22
CA PRO A 221 10.79 2.54 2.90
C PRO A 221 10.44 1.61 4.07
N SER A 222 10.74 2.02 5.31
CA SER A 222 10.47 1.21 6.50
C SER A 222 8.98 0.89 6.72
N HIS A 223 8.09 1.75 6.22
CA HIS A 223 6.64 1.57 6.28
C HIS A 223 6.10 0.62 5.19
N PHE A 224 6.88 0.39 4.13
CA PHE A 224 6.52 -0.50 3.01
C PHE A 224 7.24 -1.86 3.05
N ALA A 225 8.25 -2.02 3.91
CA ALA A 225 8.86 -3.32 4.19
C ALA A 225 7.85 -4.39 4.66
N PRO A 226 6.84 -4.08 5.51
CA PRO A 226 5.76 -5.02 5.87
C PRO A 226 4.93 -5.54 4.71
N VAL A 227 4.92 -4.84 3.57
CA VAL A 227 4.19 -5.24 2.36
C VAL A 227 5.14 -5.77 1.28
N PHE A 228 6.38 -6.06 1.67
CA PHE A 228 7.45 -6.55 0.81
C PHE A 228 7.65 -5.69 -0.44
N ALA A 229 7.53 -4.37 -0.28
CA ALA A 229 7.80 -3.40 -1.31
C ALA A 229 9.05 -2.58 -0.97
N GLN A 230 10.01 -2.59 -1.87
CA GLN A 230 11.14 -1.68 -1.87
C GLN A 230 10.80 -0.47 -2.72
N LEU A 231 10.96 0.73 -2.15
CA LEU A 231 10.79 2.00 -2.85
C LEU A 231 12.16 2.60 -3.14
N ASP A 232 12.49 2.74 -4.41
CA ASP A 232 13.73 3.32 -4.92
C ASP A 232 13.44 4.74 -5.41
N PHE A 233 13.69 5.73 -4.56
CA PHE A 233 13.53 7.13 -4.94
C PHE A 233 14.67 7.57 -5.87
N SER A 234 14.31 8.27 -6.95
CA SER A 234 15.29 8.91 -7.84
C SER A 234 16.05 10.02 -7.13
N GLU A 235 17.11 10.52 -7.78
CA GLU A 235 17.64 11.84 -7.44
C GLU A 235 16.53 12.89 -7.48
N GLU A 236 16.63 13.86 -6.57
CA GLU A 236 15.69 14.97 -6.49
C GLU A 236 15.74 15.79 -7.79
N ARG A 237 14.59 15.92 -8.45
CA ARG A 237 14.43 16.86 -9.56
C ARG A 237 13.69 18.10 -9.10
N VAL A 238 14.38 19.23 -9.08
CA VAL A 238 13.79 20.53 -8.73
C VAL A 238 13.08 21.13 -9.94
N ILE A 239 11.85 21.61 -9.74
CA ILE A 239 11.05 22.32 -10.74
C ILE A 239 10.67 23.72 -10.25
N GLN A 240 10.29 24.58 -11.19
CA GLN A 240 9.82 25.92 -10.88
C GLN A 240 8.59 25.87 -9.96
N ASP A 241 8.54 26.82 -9.02
CA ASP A 241 7.41 27.00 -8.12
C ASP A 241 6.11 27.28 -8.88
N ARG A 242 5.05 26.63 -8.42
CA ARG A 242 3.68 26.99 -8.70
C ARG A 242 2.95 27.10 -7.38
N GLN A 243 2.67 28.34 -6.97
CA GLN A 243 2.06 28.62 -5.66
C GLN A 243 0.78 27.81 -5.45
N HIS A 244 -0.08 27.74 -6.46
CA HIS A 244 -1.36 27.05 -6.42
C HIS A 244 -1.52 26.10 -7.62
N LEU A 245 -1.85 24.83 -7.36
CA LEU A 245 -2.16 23.88 -8.44
C LEU A 245 -3.49 24.19 -9.13
N ALA A 246 -4.47 24.70 -8.40
CA ALA A 246 -5.80 25.03 -8.91
C ALA A 246 -6.26 26.42 -8.41
N PRO A 247 -7.17 27.09 -9.12
CA PRO A 247 -7.74 28.36 -8.67
C PRO A 247 -8.64 28.21 -7.44
N ASP A 248 -9.25 27.04 -7.24
CA ASP A 248 -10.11 26.72 -6.10
C ASP A 248 -10.17 25.21 -5.84
N ALA A 249 -10.80 24.82 -4.73
CA ALA A 249 -10.93 23.43 -4.33
C ALA A 249 -11.76 22.57 -5.32
N SER A 250 -12.73 23.17 -6.01
CA SER A 250 -13.67 22.43 -6.88
C SER A 250 -13.02 21.98 -8.19
N THR A 251 -11.99 22.70 -8.63
CA THR A 251 -11.25 22.44 -9.87
C THR A 251 -9.94 21.68 -9.65
N LEU A 252 -9.56 21.42 -8.38
CA LEU A 252 -8.33 20.70 -8.03
C LEU A 252 -8.24 19.31 -8.67
N GLY A 253 -9.35 18.58 -8.71
CA GLY A 253 -9.41 17.24 -9.31
C GLY A 253 -9.14 17.20 -10.82
N GLU A 254 -9.31 18.33 -11.52
CA GLU A 254 -9.00 18.46 -12.95
C GLU A 254 -7.55 18.94 -13.15
N HIS A 255 -7.12 19.96 -12.41
CA HIS A 255 -5.81 20.57 -12.59
C HIS A 255 -4.65 19.71 -12.09
N ALA A 256 -4.82 18.96 -11.00
CA ALA A 256 -3.74 18.17 -10.42
C ALA A 256 -3.28 17.00 -11.32
N PRO A 257 -4.17 16.16 -11.90
CA PRO A 257 -3.75 15.12 -12.85
C PRO A 257 -3.00 15.68 -14.07
N ARG A 258 -3.42 16.85 -14.57
CA ARG A 258 -2.74 17.53 -15.68
C ARG A 258 -1.34 17.98 -15.28
N PHE A 259 -1.23 18.69 -14.16
CA PHE A 259 0.06 19.13 -13.63
C PHE A 259 1.01 17.95 -13.42
N VAL A 260 0.57 16.86 -12.78
CA VAL A 260 1.42 15.68 -12.59
C VAL A 260 1.82 15.07 -13.92
N SER A 261 0.94 15.01 -14.91
CA SER A 261 1.30 14.47 -16.24
C SER A 261 2.34 15.32 -16.98
N GLU A 262 2.35 16.64 -16.76
CA GLU A 262 3.34 17.57 -17.32
C GLU A 262 4.67 17.50 -16.55
N ALA A 263 4.61 17.34 -15.22
CA ALA A 263 5.78 17.30 -14.37
C ALA A 263 6.47 15.93 -14.41
N PHE A 264 5.74 14.81 -14.39
CA PHE A 264 6.27 13.47 -14.22
C PHE A 264 6.98 12.97 -15.49
N SER A 265 8.32 12.94 -15.47
CA SER A 265 9.12 12.62 -16.66
C SER A 265 8.98 11.16 -17.09
N HIS A 266 8.78 10.27 -16.12
CA HIS A 266 8.54 8.83 -16.35
C HIS A 266 7.05 8.47 -16.51
N ALA A 267 6.15 9.44 -16.75
CA ALA A 267 4.72 9.16 -16.96
C ALA A 267 4.43 8.21 -18.15
N GLY A 268 5.37 8.11 -19.09
CA GLY A 268 5.34 7.20 -20.24
C GLY A 268 5.84 5.79 -19.94
N ASP A 269 6.57 5.61 -18.85
CA ASP A 269 7.35 4.41 -18.57
C ASP A 269 6.55 3.45 -17.67
N PRO A 270 6.50 2.15 -18.00
CA PRO A 270 5.77 1.17 -17.20
C PRO A 270 6.27 1.10 -15.76
N GLY A 271 5.33 1.01 -14.80
CA GLY A 271 5.63 0.68 -13.40
C GLY A 271 6.22 1.81 -12.54
N TRP A 272 6.53 2.98 -13.10
CA TRP A 272 7.06 4.11 -12.35
C TRP A 272 6.00 4.81 -11.49
N PHE A 273 6.40 5.18 -10.28
CA PHE A 273 5.63 6.05 -9.39
C PHE A 273 6.23 7.45 -9.39
N CYS A 274 5.49 8.41 -8.86
CA CYS A 274 5.86 9.82 -8.76
C CYS A 274 5.42 10.36 -7.40
N LEU A 275 6.34 11.06 -6.73
CA LEU A 275 6.08 11.82 -5.52
C LEU A 275 6.50 13.28 -5.74
N ILE A 276 5.53 14.19 -5.68
CA ILE A 276 5.77 15.63 -5.86
C ILE A 276 5.57 16.39 -4.55
N ALA A 277 6.61 17.08 -4.10
CA ALA A 277 6.51 18.11 -3.08
C ALA A 277 6.09 19.45 -3.73
N ALA A 278 4.81 19.78 -3.61
CA ALA A 278 4.21 21.02 -4.10
C ALA A 278 3.99 22.02 -2.96
N LEU A 279 3.68 23.28 -3.30
CA LEU A 279 3.43 24.34 -2.30
C LEU A 279 2.02 24.20 -1.71
N GLU A 280 1.00 24.77 -2.36
CA GLU A 280 -0.39 24.73 -1.92
C GLU A 280 -1.32 24.20 -3.03
N PRO A 281 -2.45 23.54 -2.68
CA PRO A 281 -3.37 23.03 -3.69
C PRO A 281 -4.10 24.14 -4.44
N HIS A 282 -4.53 25.17 -3.72
CA HIS A 282 -5.28 26.32 -4.21
C HIS A 282 -5.20 27.44 -3.15
N PRO A 283 -5.64 28.68 -3.43
CA PRO A 283 -5.77 29.70 -2.41
C PRO A 283 -6.62 29.20 -1.23
N VAL A 284 -6.03 29.15 -0.04
CA VAL A 284 -6.68 28.66 1.17
C VAL A 284 -6.96 29.81 2.13
N PRO A 285 -8.19 29.90 2.70
CA PRO A 285 -8.49 30.94 3.68
C PRO A 285 -7.59 30.81 4.91
N GLN A 286 -6.97 31.92 5.34
CA GLN A 286 -6.14 31.96 6.56
C GLN A 286 -6.96 31.75 7.85
N ILE A 287 -8.29 31.96 7.78
CA ILE A 287 -9.21 31.85 8.91
C ILE A 287 -10.08 30.60 8.71
N GLN A 288 -10.14 29.74 9.73
CA GLN A 288 -11.08 28.62 9.79
C GLN A 288 -12.50 29.15 9.57
N GLY A 289 -13.28 28.52 8.67
CA GLY A 289 -14.61 28.97 8.24
C GLY A 289 -15.42 29.65 9.34
N ALA A 290 -15.94 30.84 9.03
CA ALA A 290 -16.60 31.72 9.99
C ALA A 290 -17.69 30.95 10.76
N PRO A 291 -17.79 31.13 12.09
CA PRO A 291 -18.89 30.54 12.85
C PRO A 291 -20.20 31.13 12.35
N LEU A 292 -21.09 30.28 11.83
CA LEU A 292 -22.39 30.67 11.29
C LEU A 292 -23.49 30.47 12.34
N PHE A 293 -23.38 29.42 13.14
CA PHE A 293 -24.36 29.08 14.16
C PHE A 293 -23.72 28.26 15.28
N THR A 294 -24.15 28.52 16.51
CA THR A 294 -23.91 27.66 17.68
C THR A 294 -25.21 27.53 18.45
N GLY A 295 -25.66 26.31 18.70
CA GLY A 295 -26.89 26.08 19.44
C GLY A 295 -27.38 24.64 19.34
N VAL A 296 -28.57 24.38 19.87
CA VAL A 296 -29.17 23.05 19.83
C VAL A 296 -29.99 22.87 18.56
N VAL A 297 -29.72 21.81 17.82
CA VAL A 297 -30.46 21.43 16.61
C VAL A 297 -31.16 20.09 16.80
N THR A 298 -32.11 19.79 15.92
CA THR A 298 -32.70 18.46 15.79
C THR A 298 -32.21 17.81 14.51
N ILE A 299 -31.59 16.64 14.62
CA ILE A 299 -31.19 15.82 13.48
C ILE A 299 -32.43 15.14 12.93
N ARG A 300 -32.67 15.35 11.65
CA ARG A 300 -33.79 14.81 10.87
C ARG A 300 -33.23 13.96 9.75
N ASP A 301 -34.03 13.04 9.24
CA ASP A 301 -33.73 12.28 8.04
C ASP A 301 -34.70 12.64 6.92
N GLY A 302 -34.26 12.44 5.68
CA GLY A 302 -35.07 12.64 4.49
C GLY A 302 -34.51 11.89 3.29
N GLY A 303 -35.27 11.85 2.20
CA GLY A 303 -34.95 11.05 1.01
C GLY A 303 -35.26 9.56 1.20
N GLU A 304 -34.99 8.77 0.16
CA GLU A 304 -35.25 7.33 0.12
C GLU A 304 -34.07 6.56 -0.51
N GLY A 305 -33.92 5.28 -0.16
CA GLY A 305 -32.87 4.41 -0.68
C GLY A 305 -31.46 5.02 -0.53
N GLU A 306 -30.70 5.06 -1.61
CA GLU A 306 -29.35 5.65 -1.65
C GLU A 306 -29.32 7.19 -1.48
N ARG A 307 -30.47 7.85 -1.67
CA ARG A 307 -30.62 9.28 -1.45
C ARG A 307 -31.02 9.61 -0.01
N ARG A 308 -31.31 8.60 0.82
CA ARG A 308 -31.62 8.81 2.23
C ARG A 308 -30.39 9.39 2.94
N ARG A 309 -30.58 10.51 3.64
CA ARG A 309 -29.54 11.27 4.33
C ARG A 309 -30.11 11.94 5.58
N GLU A 310 -29.22 12.29 6.51
CA GLU A 310 -29.56 13.11 7.66
C GLU A 310 -29.22 14.58 7.41
N TYR A 311 -30.02 15.47 7.99
CA TYR A 311 -29.86 16.91 7.89
C TYR A 311 -30.22 17.61 9.19
N VAL A 312 -29.79 18.86 9.32
CA VAL A 312 -30.21 19.78 10.40
C VAL A 312 -30.73 21.08 9.80
N GLU A 313 -31.55 21.81 10.56
CA GLU A 313 -31.99 23.15 10.18
C GLU A 313 -31.45 24.17 11.18
N ILE A 314 -30.90 25.27 10.67
CA ILE A 314 -30.46 26.42 11.47
C ILE A 314 -31.19 27.69 11.03
N PRO A 315 -31.44 28.66 11.93
CA PRO A 315 -32.03 29.94 11.56
C PRO A 315 -31.09 30.72 10.63
N GLY A 316 -31.65 31.55 9.75
CA GLY A 316 -30.89 32.44 8.87
C GLY A 316 -30.61 31.90 7.47
N HIS A 317 -29.88 32.70 6.70
CA HIS A 317 -29.56 32.48 5.28
C HIS A 317 -28.07 32.17 5.13
N HIS A 318 -27.73 30.87 5.09
CA HIS A 318 -26.35 30.37 5.17
C HIS A 318 -26.00 29.40 4.03
N PRO A 319 -26.11 29.80 2.75
CA PRO A 319 -25.71 28.94 1.62
C PRO A 319 -24.22 28.56 1.64
N GLU A 320 -23.40 29.30 2.39
CA GLU A 320 -21.96 29.09 2.58
C GLU A 320 -21.59 28.05 3.64
N ALA A 321 -22.58 27.49 4.37
CA ALA A 321 -22.35 26.49 5.39
C ALA A 321 -21.68 25.24 4.79
N GLY A 322 -20.50 24.90 5.32
CA GLY A 322 -19.67 23.80 4.79
C GLY A 322 -19.44 22.67 5.77
N HIS A 323 -19.68 22.89 7.08
CA HIS A 323 -19.35 21.89 8.09
C HIS A 323 -20.23 22.03 9.35
N VAL A 324 -20.66 20.91 9.91
CA VAL A 324 -21.42 20.82 11.17
C VAL A 324 -20.66 19.94 12.16
N THR A 325 -20.36 20.47 13.35
CA THR A 325 -19.81 19.69 14.47
C THR A 325 -20.85 19.50 15.54
N PHE A 326 -21.14 18.24 15.88
CA PHE A 326 -22.02 17.88 16.99
C PHE A 326 -21.23 17.65 18.28
N ARG A 327 -21.83 17.99 19.42
CA ARG A 327 -21.27 17.75 20.76
C ARG A 327 -22.32 17.14 21.68
N TRP A 328 -21.98 16.03 22.33
CA TRP A 328 -22.84 15.34 23.28
C TRP A 328 -22.01 14.52 24.25
N ASN A 329 -22.38 14.47 25.54
CA ASN A 329 -21.75 13.59 26.53
C ASN A 329 -20.20 13.65 26.58
N GLY A 330 -19.59 14.80 26.29
CA GLY A 330 -18.13 14.96 26.23
C GLY A 330 -17.49 14.53 24.90
N GLU A 331 -18.25 13.93 23.99
CA GLU A 331 -17.85 13.57 22.63
C GLU A 331 -18.10 14.71 21.64
N GLN A 332 -17.36 14.68 20.53
CA GLN A 332 -17.64 15.52 19.37
C GLN A 332 -17.34 14.80 18.06
N ILE A 333 -18.13 15.09 17.02
CA ILE A 333 -17.86 14.62 15.66
C ILE A 333 -18.31 15.66 14.64
N GLY A 334 -17.53 15.82 13.57
CA GLY A 334 -17.82 16.73 12.47
C GLY A 334 -18.36 16.00 11.25
N PHE A 335 -19.21 16.66 10.47
CA PHE A 335 -19.65 16.22 9.15
C PHE A 335 -19.57 17.37 8.16
N SER A 336 -19.15 17.08 6.94
CA SER A 336 -19.22 18.03 5.82
C SER A 336 -20.68 18.25 5.41
N VAL A 337 -21.01 19.47 5.01
CA VAL A 337 -22.31 19.80 4.43
C VAL A 337 -22.28 19.49 2.94
N ALA A 338 -23.07 18.51 2.52
CA ALA A 338 -23.23 18.12 1.13
C ALA A 338 -24.01 19.17 0.33
N ILE A 339 -25.10 19.66 0.93
CA ILE A 339 -26.05 20.60 0.32
C ILE A 339 -26.58 21.53 1.41
N ALA A 340 -26.51 22.84 1.17
CA ALA A 340 -27.15 23.87 1.98
C ALA A 340 -28.36 24.44 1.21
N THR A 341 -29.58 24.20 1.69
CA THR A 341 -30.81 24.68 1.06
C THR A 341 -31.42 25.79 1.92
N VAL A 342 -31.52 26.99 1.37
CA VAL A 342 -32.17 28.13 2.04
C VAL A 342 -33.70 28.03 1.86
N LEU A 343 -34.43 28.18 2.96
CA LEU A 343 -35.89 28.25 3.02
C LEU A 343 -36.30 29.67 3.46
N SER A 344 -37.26 30.28 2.77
CA SER A 344 -37.49 31.72 2.80
C SER A 344 -38.53 32.23 3.82
N ASP A 345 -39.28 31.35 4.50
CA ASP A 345 -40.37 31.76 5.41
C ASP A 345 -40.65 30.75 6.55
N PRO A 346 -40.19 31.01 7.80
CA PRO A 346 -39.17 31.99 8.18
C PRO A 346 -37.79 31.61 7.59
N PRO A 347 -36.82 32.54 7.49
CA PRO A 347 -35.50 32.27 6.95
C PRO A 347 -34.77 31.22 7.80
N ARG A 348 -34.51 30.06 7.19
CA ARG A 348 -33.73 28.95 7.77
C ARG A 348 -32.92 28.26 6.69
N THR A 349 -31.81 27.66 7.06
CA THR A 349 -30.96 26.89 6.15
C THR A 349 -30.97 25.43 6.57
N GLN A 350 -31.36 24.56 5.64
CA GLN A 350 -31.31 23.11 5.78
C GLN A 350 -29.95 22.60 5.31
N LEU A 351 -29.23 21.91 6.18
CA LEU A 351 -27.87 21.41 5.96
C LEU A 351 -27.89 19.90 5.85
N TRP A 352 -27.83 19.39 4.63
CA TRP A 352 -27.71 17.96 4.35
C TRP A 352 -26.28 17.52 4.59
N LEU A 353 -26.11 16.47 5.40
CA LEU A 353 -24.79 16.01 5.82
C LEU A 353 -24.28 14.93 4.88
N ASP A 354 -23.00 15.01 4.51
CA ASP A 354 -22.31 13.87 3.92
C ASP A 354 -21.98 12.85 5.02
N PRO A 355 -22.27 11.56 4.81
CA PRO A 355 -21.86 10.53 5.76
C PRO A 355 -20.35 10.36 5.77
N HIS A 356 -19.83 9.84 6.89
CA HIS A 356 -18.49 9.26 6.91
C HIS A 356 -18.55 7.88 6.26
N ASP A 357 -17.88 7.72 5.13
CA ASP A 357 -17.71 6.43 4.50
C ASP A 357 -16.49 5.68 5.08
N ILE A 358 -16.62 4.37 5.23
CA ILE A 358 -15.57 3.46 5.66
C ILE A 358 -15.45 2.34 4.63
N GLN A 359 -14.23 2.09 4.15
CA GLN A 359 -13.89 1.00 3.26
C GLN A 359 -13.23 -0.10 4.08
N SER A 360 -14.01 -0.89 4.81
CA SER A 360 -13.47 -1.92 5.70
C SER A 360 -13.22 -3.25 5.00
N GLN A 361 -13.91 -3.52 3.89
CA GLN A 361 -13.90 -4.82 3.19
C GLN A 361 -13.07 -4.85 1.90
N PHE A 362 -12.16 -3.90 1.72
CA PHE A 362 -11.32 -3.82 0.53
C PHE A 362 -10.42 -5.05 0.37
N THR A 363 -10.09 -5.34 -0.88
CA THR A 363 -9.15 -6.40 -1.27
C THR A 363 -8.17 -5.87 -2.30
N ALA A 364 -7.08 -6.58 -2.53
CA ALA A 364 -6.25 -6.44 -3.72
C ALA A 364 -7.13 -6.44 -4.98
N GLY A 365 -6.79 -5.57 -5.93
CA GLY A 365 -7.58 -5.37 -7.13
C GLY A 365 -6.73 -4.86 -8.28
N ASP A 366 -7.42 -4.42 -9.33
CA ASP A 366 -6.82 -3.92 -10.58
C ASP A 366 -6.33 -2.46 -10.49
N GLY A 367 -6.26 -1.90 -9.28
CA GLY A 367 -5.93 -0.48 -9.06
C GLY A 367 -7.02 0.52 -9.46
N SER A 368 -8.20 0.06 -9.90
CA SER A 368 -9.31 0.95 -10.24
C SER A 368 -10.01 1.49 -9.00
N LEU A 369 -10.54 2.72 -9.12
CA LEU A 369 -11.38 3.30 -8.07
C LEU A 369 -12.67 2.50 -7.89
N ALA A 370 -13.20 1.91 -8.96
CA ALA A 370 -14.41 1.10 -8.89
C ALA A 370 -14.22 -0.11 -7.97
N HIS A 371 -13.07 -0.80 -8.07
CA HIS A 371 -12.74 -1.91 -7.16
C HIS A 371 -12.44 -1.42 -5.75
N ALA A 372 -11.52 -0.45 -5.60
CA ALA A 372 -11.06 0.04 -4.30
C ALA A 372 -12.22 0.53 -3.41
N TYR A 373 -13.25 1.10 -4.03
CA TYR A 373 -14.38 1.70 -3.34
C TYR A 373 -15.70 0.96 -3.53
N ARG A 374 -15.65 -0.30 -3.97
CA ARG A 374 -16.85 -1.13 -4.19
C ARG A 374 -17.66 -1.31 -2.91
N ASP A 375 -16.97 -1.65 -1.82
CA ASP A 375 -17.60 -2.03 -0.56
C ASP A 375 -17.47 -0.88 0.45
N ARG A 376 -18.56 -0.11 0.61
CA ARG A 376 -18.62 1.06 1.50
C ARG A 376 -19.68 0.90 2.58
N LEU A 377 -19.27 1.21 3.80
CA LEU A 377 -20.17 1.48 4.92
C LEU A 377 -20.30 2.99 5.07
N PHE A 378 -21.51 3.49 5.27
CA PHE A 378 -21.73 4.92 5.49
C PHE A 378 -22.27 5.13 6.90
N PHE A 379 -21.64 5.99 7.67
CA PHE A 379 -22.07 6.36 9.01
C PHE A 379 -22.56 7.80 9.01
N PHE A 380 -23.82 7.96 9.40
CA PHE A 380 -24.49 9.23 9.63
C PHE A 380 -24.52 9.51 11.15
N PRO A 381 -24.90 10.73 11.58
CA PRO A 381 -25.10 11.03 13.00
C PRO A 381 -25.83 9.94 13.81
N ARG A 382 -26.95 9.41 13.32
CA ARG A 382 -27.81 8.49 14.09
C ARG A 382 -28.01 7.12 13.44
N ALA A 383 -27.70 6.99 12.16
CA ALA A 383 -27.85 5.75 11.42
C ALA A 383 -26.58 5.38 10.65
N ARG A 384 -26.51 4.14 10.21
CA ARG A 384 -25.52 3.65 9.25
C ARG A 384 -26.23 3.05 8.05
N ARG A 385 -25.53 3.00 6.92
CA ARG A 385 -26.00 2.37 5.69
C ARG A 385 -24.98 1.36 5.18
N ARG A 386 -25.47 0.15 4.90
CA ARG A 386 -24.73 -0.96 4.27
C ARG A 386 -25.52 -1.41 3.05
N GLY A 387 -25.03 -1.09 1.85
CA GLY A 387 -25.83 -1.22 0.63
C GLY A 387 -27.12 -0.41 0.72
N ALA A 388 -28.27 -1.07 0.57
CA ALA A 388 -29.59 -0.45 0.71
C ALA A 388 -30.13 -0.41 2.16
N ALA A 389 -29.53 -1.16 3.09
CA ALA A 389 -30.00 -1.26 4.47
C ALA A 389 -29.66 0.02 5.25
N TRP A 390 -30.64 0.55 6.00
CA TRP A 390 -30.50 1.74 6.85
C TRP A 390 -30.80 1.35 8.29
N GLU A 391 -29.78 1.33 9.14
CA GLU A 391 -29.82 0.71 10.46
C GLU A 391 -29.30 1.68 11.52
N PRO A 392 -29.88 1.71 12.74
CA PRO A 392 -29.20 2.29 13.88
C PRO A 392 -28.18 1.29 14.49
N PRO A 393 -27.18 1.77 15.25
CA PRO A 393 -26.77 3.17 15.38
C PRO A 393 -25.82 3.59 14.25
N GLY A 394 -25.79 4.89 13.97
CA GLY A 394 -24.66 5.56 13.32
C GLY A 394 -23.58 5.88 14.35
N TYR A 395 -23.23 7.16 14.49
CA TYR A 395 -22.38 7.65 15.60
C TYR A 395 -23.09 7.66 16.97
N GLY A 396 -24.38 7.31 17.02
CA GLY A 396 -25.16 7.30 18.26
C GLY A 396 -25.50 8.70 18.77
N ILE A 397 -25.49 9.71 17.90
CA ILE A 397 -25.77 11.10 18.29
C ILE A 397 -27.24 11.22 18.72
N PRO A 398 -27.54 11.89 19.86
CA PRO A 398 -28.92 12.15 20.25
C PRO A 398 -29.68 12.93 19.18
N ALA A 399 -30.98 12.66 19.05
CA ALA A 399 -31.84 13.36 18.08
C ALA A 399 -31.80 14.89 18.23
N ARG A 400 -31.61 15.38 19.46
CA ARG A 400 -31.47 16.79 19.79
C ARG A 400 -30.11 17.00 20.46
N VAL A 401 -29.27 17.83 19.85
CA VAL A 401 -27.83 17.89 20.17
C VAL A 401 -27.28 19.30 19.95
N GLU A 402 -26.22 19.67 20.68
CA GLU A 402 -25.47 20.90 20.42
C GLU A 402 -24.72 20.78 19.08
N ALA A 403 -24.85 21.78 18.23
CA ALA A 403 -24.16 21.89 16.96
C ALA A 403 -23.44 23.22 16.83
N VAL A 404 -22.26 23.17 16.22
CA VAL A 404 -21.50 24.32 15.74
C VAL A 404 -21.40 24.21 14.22
N VAL A 405 -21.95 25.20 13.51
CA VAL A 405 -21.91 25.28 12.04
C VAL A 405 -20.90 26.32 11.62
N ARG A 406 -20.08 25.97 10.64
CA ARG A 406 -19.06 26.84 10.07
C ARG A 406 -19.18 26.91 8.55
N GLY A 407 -18.74 28.03 7.99
CA GLY A 407 -18.61 28.20 6.54
C GLY A 407 -17.58 27.26 5.92
N ALA A 408 -17.58 27.19 4.59
CA ALA A 408 -16.59 26.46 3.80
C ALA A 408 -15.13 26.92 4.06
N GLY A 409 -14.16 26.07 3.70
CA GLY A 409 -12.72 26.42 3.72
C GLY A 409 -11.97 26.12 5.02
N ALA A 410 -12.60 25.41 5.97
CA ALA A 410 -11.95 25.06 7.24
C ALA A 410 -10.93 23.92 7.13
N ALA A 411 -10.97 23.09 6.09
CA ALA A 411 -10.05 21.97 5.83
C ALA A 411 -9.74 21.89 4.34
N TYR A 412 -8.52 21.50 3.99
CA TYR A 412 -8.07 21.29 2.61
C TYR A 412 -7.08 20.12 2.55
N ALA A 413 -6.83 19.62 1.34
CA ALA A 413 -5.98 18.45 1.12
C ALA A 413 -4.53 18.75 1.52
N ALA A 414 -3.95 17.85 2.30
CA ALA A 414 -2.54 17.90 2.71
C ALA A 414 -1.65 17.04 1.77
N GLY A 415 -2.27 16.04 1.14
CA GLY A 415 -1.76 15.30 0.00
C GLY A 415 -2.93 14.90 -0.91
N MET A 416 -2.59 14.38 -2.09
CA MET A 416 -3.54 13.73 -2.97
C MET A 416 -2.84 12.72 -3.87
N SER A 417 -3.56 11.68 -4.28
CA SER A 417 -3.15 10.78 -5.36
C SER A 417 -3.96 11.03 -6.63
N PRO A 418 -3.47 11.85 -7.58
CA PRO A 418 -4.18 12.10 -8.83
C PRO A 418 -4.40 10.81 -9.63
N THR A 419 -5.64 10.62 -10.06
CA THR A 419 -6.03 9.46 -10.86
C THR A 419 -5.84 9.73 -12.35
N ILE A 420 -5.86 8.67 -13.15
CA ILE A 420 -5.99 8.79 -14.60
C ILE A 420 -7.15 7.96 -15.12
N ASP A 421 -7.74 8.43 -16.21
CA ASP A 421 -8.77 7.71 -16.93
C ASP A 421 -8.12 6.87 -18.04
N VAL A 422 -8.41 5.56 -18.05
CA VAL A 422 -8.02 4.61 -19.10
C VAL A 422 -9.30 3.97 -19.64
N GLY A 423 -9.74 4.43 -20.82
CA GLY A 423 -11.06 4.09 -21.33
C GLY A 423 -12.17 4.68 -20.43
N THR A 424 -13.09 3.85 -19.97
CA THR A 424 -14.20 4.26 -19.08
C THR A 424 -13.88 4.10 -17.59
N ALA A 425 -12.69 3.59 -17.26
CA ALA A 425 -12.30 3.30 -15.88
C ALA A 425 -11.24 4.28 -15.40
N ARG A 426 -11.27 4.55 -14.09
CA ARG A 426 -10.35 5.47 -13.41
C ARG A 426 -9.45 4.70 -12.47
N TYR A 427 -8.15 4.96 -12.54
CA TYR A 427 -7.12 4.21 -11.83
C TYR A 427 -6.31 5.11 -10.91
N PHE A 428 -5.95 4.57 -9.74
CA PHE A 428 -4.77 5.06 -9.03
C PHE A 428 -3.54 4.69 -9.86
N ALA A 429 -2.67 5.63 -10.18
CA ALA A 429 -1.67 5.43 -11.23
C ALA A 429 -0.26 5.81 -10.78
N GLY A 430 0.11 5.46 -9.54
CA GLY A 430 1.47 5.75 -9.06
C GLY A 430 1.74 7.23 -8.80
N ARG A 431 0.72 8.09 -8.74
CA ARG A 431 0.89 9.55 -8.71
C ARG A 431 0.54 10.09 -7.34
N THR A 432 1.47 10.80 -6.72
CA THR A 432 1.30 11.41 -5.41
C THR A 432 1.78 12.85 -5.41
N VAL A 433 0.97 13.74 -4.84
CA VAL A 433 1.32 15.13 -4.57
C VAL A 433 1.18 15.38 -3.08
N LEU A 434 2.20 15.97 -2.47
CA LEU A 434 2.19 16.44 -1.09
C LEU A 434 2.24 17.97 -1.07
N PHE A 435 1.33 18.60 -0.33
CA PHE A 435 1.27 20.06 -0.20
C PHE A 435 2.08 20.52 1.01
N THR A 436 3.34 20.84 0.77
CA THR A 436 4.34 21.14 1.81
C THR A 436 4.11 22.47 2.53
N HIS A 437 3.36 23.41 1.94
CA HIS A 437 2.95 24.65 2.60
C HIS A 437 1.62 24.50 3.36
N HIS A 438 1.12 23.28 3.53
CA HIS A 438 -0.08 23.01 4.31
C HIS A 438 0.10 23.45 5.78
N ARG A 439 -0.89 24.15 6.33
CA ARG A 439 -0.84 24.78 7.67
C ARG A 439 -0.50 23.84 8.83
N ALA A 440 -0.70 22.53 8.66
CA ALA A 440 -0.37 21.53 9.68
C ALA A 440 1.14 21.45 9.95
N TRP A 441 1.97 21.82 8.98
CA TRP A 441 3.43 21.71 9.09
C TRP A 441 4.19 22.88 8.47
N TRP A 442 3.52 23.90 7.94
CA TRP A 442 4.14 25.15 7.46
C TRP A 442 3.72 26.35 8.31
N ASP A 443 4.67 27.22 8.63
CA ASP A 443 4.45 28.50 9.29
C ASP A 443 4.59 29.62 8.26
N ALA A 444 3.47 30.04 7.67
CA ALA A 444 3.45 31.09 6.65
C ALA A 444 3.96 32.44 7.16
N ALA A 445 3.85 32.73 8.47
CA ALA A 445 4.33 34.00 9.03
C ALA A 445 5.87 34.04 9.14
N ARG A 446 6.51 32.86 9.18
CA ARG A 446 7.96 32.71 9.27
C ARG A 446 8.58 32.14 8.00
N GLU A 447 7.74 31.81 7.00
CA GLU A 447 8.13 31.17 5.74
C GLU A 447 9.04 29.96 5.95
N GLN A 448 8.68 29.10 6.92
CA GLN A 448 9.50 27.93 7.28
C GLN A 448 8.63 26.74 7.74
N PRO A 449 9.17 25.51 7.70
CA PRO A 449 8.52 24.35 8.30
C PRO A 449 8.31 24.52 9.81
N ARG A 450 7.20 23.99 10.32
CA ARG A 450 6.93 23.87 11.76
C ARG A 450 7.78 22.74 12.35
N PRO A 451 8.08 22.79 13.67
CA PRO A 451 8.68 21.65 14.37
C PRO A 451 7.86 20.37 14.14
N GLY A 452 8.54 19.26 13.81
CA GLY A 452 7.90 17.97 13.50
C GLY A 452 7.44 17.80 12.05
N TYR A 453 7.84 18.68 11.13
CA TYR A 453 7.52 18.61 9.69
C TYR A 453 7.74 17.21 9.10
N GLU A 454 8.90 16.61 9.33
CA GLU A 454 9.24 15.28 8.79
C GLU A 454 8.24 14.21 9.24
N GLN A 455 7.98 14.10 10.54
CA GLN A 455 7.03 13.12 11.07
C GLN A 455 5.59 13.37 10.56
N ALA A 456 5.18 14.64 10.45
CA ALA A 456 3.84 15.00 10.00
C ALA A 456 3.63 14.71 8.51
N THR A 457 4.65 14.95 7.68
CA THR A 457 4.62 14.68 6.24
C THR A 457 4.75 13.18 5.95
N LEU A 458 5.56 12.44 6.73
CA LEU A 458 5.74 10.99 6.58
C LEU A 458 4.42 10.22 6.59
N HIS A 459 3.53 10.50 7.54
CA HIS A 459 2.18 9.93 7.57
C HIS A 459 1.45 10.12 6.22
N THR A 460 1.50 11.34 5.68
CA THR A 460 0.77 11.68 4.46
C THR A 460 1.43 11.05 3.23
N ILE A 461 2.77 10.98 3.20
CA ILE A 461 3.51 10.29 2.13
C ILE A 461 3.12 8.81 2.10
N VAL A 462 3.12 8.13 3.25
CA VAL A 462 2.71 6.73 3.35
C VAL A 462 1.26 6.56 2.91
N HIS A 463 0.34 7.42 3.39
CA HIS A 463 -1.07 7.41 3.00
C HIS A 463 -1.27 7.48 1.48
N GLU A 464 -0.69 8.49 0.84
CA GLU A 464 -0.88 8.72 -0.59
C GLU A 464 -0.11 7.70 -1.46
N LEU A 465 1.04 7.18 -0.98
CA LEU A 465 1.73 6.09 -1.68
C LEU A 465 0.98 4.76 -1.55
N THR A 466 0.28 4.49 -0.46
CA THR A 466 -0.58 3.30 -0.37
C THR A 466 -1.76 3.38 -1.35
N HIS A 467 -2.30 4.58 -1.59
CA HIS A 467 -3.23 4.79 -2.70
C HIS A 467 -2.61 4.45 -4.06
N ALA A 468 -1.32 4.71 -4.28
CA ALA A 468 -0.64 4.35 -5.53
C ALA A 468 -0.60 2.83 -5.81
N PHE A 469 -0.72 1.99 -4.77
CA PHE A 469 -0.93 0.54 -4.92
C PHE A 469 -2.39 0.16 -5.22
N GLY A 470 -3.30 1.12 -5.37
CA GLY A 470 -4.71 0.87 -5.64
C GLY A 470 -5.58 0.66 -4.40
N MET A 471 -5.05 0.92 -3.21
CA MET A 471 -5.77 0.72 -1.96
C MET A 471 -6.66 1.91 -1.63
N PRO A 472 -7.85 1.71 -1.03
CA PRO A 472 -8.70 2.80 -0.55
C PRO A 472 -8.21 3.36 0.80
N HIS A 473 -8.71 4.54 1.15
CA HIS A 473 -8.55 5.12 2.48
C HIS A 473 -9.75 4.79 3.38
N LYS A 474 -9.83 5.42 4.56
CA LYS A 474 -10.89 5.31 5.56
C LYS A 474 -11.21 3.86 5.89
N CYS A 475 -10.19 3.05 6.18
CA CYS A 475 -10.43 1.63 6.44
C CYS A 475 -11.12 1.33 7.77
N GLY A 476 -11.12 2.29 8.72
CA GLY A 476 -11.71 2.11 10.03
C GLY A 476 -10.91 1.18 10.96
N TYR A 477 -9.66 0.89 10.63
CA TYR A 477 -8.81 -0.03 11.40
C TYR A 477 -7.65 0.66 12.12
N PHE A 478 -7.15 -0.02 13.15
CA PHE A 478 -5.94 0.39 13.86
C PHE A 478 -4.66 -0.04 13.15
N ASP A 479 -3.54 0.63 13.44
CA ASP A 479 -2.25 0.20 12.92
C ASP A 479 -1.89 -1.22 13.43
N TYR A 480 -1.07 -1.94 12.68
CA TYR A 480 -0.78 -3.35 12.96
C TYR A 480 0.14 -3.57 14.18
N ARG A 481 0.84 -2.53 14.65
CA ARG A 481 1.83 -2.58 15.73
C ARG A 481 1.23 -2.20 17.09
N THR A 482 0.31 -1.24 17.08
CA THR A 482 -0.29 -0.64 18.27
C THR A 482 -1.82 -0.48 18.17
N PRO A 483 -2.57 -1.58 17.98
CA PRO A 483 -4.02 -1.57 18.06
C PRO A 483 -4.57 -0.79 19.24
N ARG A 484 -5.67 -0.06 19.00
CA ARG A 484 -6.35 0.82 19.98
C ARG A 484 -5.54 2.03 20.47
N ARG A 485 -4.27 2.19 20.10
CA ARG A 485 -3.46 3.39 20.40
C ARG A 485 -3.30 4.30 19.20
N ARG A 486 -3.12 3.72 18.02
CA ARG A 486 -2.94 4.44 16.77
C ARG A 486 -3.75 3.79 15.66
N THR A 487 -4.27 4.63 14.78
CA THR A 487 -5.08 4.25 13.63
C THR A 487 -4.18 4.02 12.43
N CYS A 488 -4.66 3.20 11.49
CA CYS A 488 -4.01 3.07 10.19
C CYS A 488 -3.81 4.47 9.58
N CYS A 489 -2.66 4.73 8.97
CA CYS A 489 -2.41 5.98 8.26
C CYS A 489 -3.43 6.23 7.16
N MET A 490 -4.04 5.17 6.61
CA MET A 490 -5.12 5.25 5.63
C MET A 490 -6.44 5.73 6.22
N ASN A 491 -6.60 5.86 7.54
CA ASN A 491 -7.83 6.36 8.15
C ASN A 491 -7.80 7.87 8.40
N TYR A 492 -8.95 8.53 8.29
CA TYR A 492 -9.05 9.96 8.55
C TYR A 492 -9.07 10.25 10.05
N ARG A 493 -8.28 11.26 10.46
CA ARG A 493 -8.15 11.69 11.85
C ARG A 493 -9.47 11.93 12.57
N SER A 494 -10.49 12.43 11.85
CA SER A 494 -11.79 12.78 12.41
C SER A 494 -12.74 11.60 12.55
N HIS A 495 -12.45 10.42 11.97
CA HIS A 495 -13.36 9.29 11.96
C HIS A 495 -13.13 8.40 13.17
N TRP A 496 -14.19 7.76 13.66
CA TRP A 496 -14.09 6.65 14.61
C TRP A 496 -13.69 5.36 13.89
N MET A 497 -12.97 4.49 14.58
CA MET A 497 -12.63 3.15 14.11
C MET A 497 -13.83 2.23 14.22
N ILE A 498 -13.76 1.07 13.57
CA ILE A 498 -14.75 0.01 13.69
C ILE A 498 -14.19 -1.21 14.43
N ASP A 499 -15.09 -1.99 15.03
CA ASP A 499 -14.80 -3.32 15.55
C ASP A 499 -15.02 -4.42 14.48
N ALA A 500 -14.90 -5.68 14.88
CA ALA A 500 -15.10 -6.85 14.01
C ALA A 500 -16.53 -6.95 13.44
N ASP A 501 -17.53 -6.44 14.17
CA ASP A 501 -18.94 -6.39 13.75
C ASP A 501 -19.25 -5.14 12.89
N GLN A 502 -18.22 -4.36 12.57
CA GLN A 502 -18.29 -3.10 11.83
C GLN A 502 -19.15 -2.05 12.54
N GLN A 503 -19.10 -2.02 13.87
CA GLN A 503 -19.67 -0.95 14.69
C GLN A 503 -18.60 0.07 15.02
N LEU A 504 -18.97 1.36 15.09
CA LEU A 504 -18.02 2.39 15.48
C LEU A 504 -17.61 2.27 16.94
N ILE A 505 -16.34 2.51 17.23
CA ILE A 505 -15.74 2.54 18.56
C ILE A 505 -15.62 4.01 19.01
N PRO A 506 -16.43 4.47 19.97
CA PRO A 506 -16.39 5.85 20.47
C PRO A 506 -15.02 6.27 21.00
N GLY A 507 -14.71 7.57 20.92
CA GLY A 507 -13.48 8.15 21.47
C GLY A 507 -12.20 7.85 20.68
N THR A 508 -12.29 7.20 19.51
CA THR A 508 -11.12 6.83 18.70
C THR A 508 -10.69 7.90 17.68
N ALA A 509 -11.44 8.99 17.55
CA ALA A 509 -11.04 10.15 16.75
C ALA A 509 -9.73 10.75 17.30
N GLY A 510 -8.83 11.14 16.40
CA GLY A 510 -7.57 11.79 16.76
C GLY A 510 -6.39 10.85 17.00
N LEU A 511 -6.60 9.53 17.08
CA LEU A 511 -5.57 8.52 17.30
C LEU A 511 -4.75 8.25 16.03
N VAL A 512 -4.06 9.24 15.46
CA VAL A 512 -3.38 9.09 14.15
C VAL A 512 -2.10 8.25 14.25
N GLY A 513 -1.96 7.21 13.42
CA GLY A 513 -0.71 6.44 13.24
C GLY A 513 -0.05 6.70 11.89
N ALA A 514 1.23 6.37 11.75
CA ALA A 514 1.98 6.50 10.49
C ALA A 514 2.06 5.17 9.70
N ASP A 515 1.63 4.07 10.32
CA ASP A 515 1.71 2.72 9.76
C ASP A 515 0.36 2.22 9.24
N LEU A 516 0.41 1.17 8.41
CA LEU A 516 -0.77 0.49 7.89
C LEU A 516 -1.47 -0.35 8.96
N CYS A 517 -2.74 -0.71 8.74
CA CYS A 517 -3.35 -1.82 9.47
C CYS A 517 -2.93 -3.16 8.85
N GLY A 518 -3.14 -4.26 9.58
CA GLY A 518 -2.80 -5.61 9.08
C GLY A 518 -3.50 -5.92 7.75
N ARG A 519 -4.77 -5.52 7.61
CA ARG A 519 -5.50 -5.68 6.33
C ARG A 519 -4.89 -4.89 5.18
N HIS A 520 -4.51 -3.62 5.39
CA HIS A 520 -3.83 -2.85 4.34
C HIS A 520 -2.50 -3.48 3.97
N ALA A 521 -1.76 -3.98 4.95
CA ALA A 521 -0.50 -4.64 4.69
C ALA A 521 -0.69 -5.94 3.87
N LYS A 522 -1.57 -6.85 4.32
CA LYS A 522 -1.90 -8.11 3.62
C LYS A 522 -2.45 -7.87 2.21
N GLU A 523 -3.42 -6.97 2.05
CA GLU A 523 -4.00 -6.74 0.73
C GLU A 523 -3.02 -6.01 -0.20
N THR A 524 -2.11 -5.17 0.31
CA THR A 524 -1.05 -4.59 -0.53
C THR A 524 -0.05 -5.67 -0.99
N ARG A 525 0.25 -6.68 -0.16
CA ARG A 525 1.06 -7.84 -0.57
C ARG A 525 0.45 -8.61 -1.73
N ARG A 526 -0.87 -8.68 -1.80
CA ARG A 526 -1.63 -9.36 -2.86
C ARG A 526 -1.82 -8.53 -4.14
N VAL A 527 -1.41 -7.25 -4.16
CA VAL A 527 -1.59 -6.38 -5.35
C VAL A 527 -0.70 -6.81 -6.51
N ARG A 528 -1.32 -7.21 -7.61
CA ARG A 528 -0.67 -7.38 -8.91
C ARG A 528 -0.59 -6.04 -9.62
N LEU A 529 0.53 -5.33 -9.46
CA LEU A 529 0.67 -3.99 -10.02
C LEU A 529 0.50 -3.98 -11.54
N GLU A 530 0.91 -5.05 -12.21
CA GLU A 530 0.74 -5.30 -13.64
C GLU A 530 -0.71 -5.38 -14.11
N SER A 531 -1.66 -5.64 -13.19
CA SER A 531 -3.08 -5.55 -13.47
C SER A 531 -3.59 -4.10 -13.50
N ASN A 532 -2.82 -3.16 -12.96
CA ASN A 532 -3.17 -1.75 -12.95
C ASN A 532 -2.85 -1.08 -14.28
N LYS A 533 -3.88 -0.95 -15.11
CA LYS A 533 -3.78 -0.30 -16.43
C LYS A 533 -3.32 1.16 -16.35
N GLY A 534 -3.49 1.81 -15.20
CA GLY A 534 -3.01 3.17 -14.94
C GLY A 534 -1.47 3.29 -14.98
N LEU A 535 -0.76 2.21 -14.67
CA LEU A 535 0.70 2.14 -14.63
C LEU A 535 1.34 1.74 -15.96
N ARG A 536 0.53 1.61 -17.04
CA ARG A 536 0.98 1.39 -18.43
C ARG A 536 1.90 0.19 -18.64
N TRP A 537 1.66 -0.89 -17.91
CA TRP A 537 2.32 -2.17 -18.14
C TRP A 537 2.19 -2.63 -19.59
N ARG A 538 3.29 -3.09 -20.17
CA ARG A 538 3.36 -3.61 -21.54
C ARG A 538 3.35 -5.12 -21.53
#